data_AF-A0A940DRX8-F1
#
_entry.id   AF-A0A940DRX8-F1
#
_cell.length_a   1.000
_cell.length_b   1.000
_cell.length_c   1.000
_cell.angle_alpha   90.00
_cell.angle_beta   90.00
_cell.angle_gamma   90.00
#
_symmetry.space_group_name_H-M   'P 1'
#
loop_
_entity.id
_entity.type
_entity.pdbx_description
1 polymer ?
#
loop_
_entity_poly.entity_id
_entity_poly.type
_entity_poly.pdbx_seq_one_letter_code
_entity_poly.pdbx_strand_id
1 'polypeptide(L)'
;MKRIIVMVALLATIVLPSCDNESERTPRTELEALIQNLMRDYDGQVDMEAFLTDAQKGVWFISDYEFYLANGEIKGPLDGASLLSPMMLFPDGTCRYFICVMPAPMVYSDSWRWNVSTRHENTIEIFNSESENPIPSLLELWYYKDGVFIMKGKGAITSYTSNDTASVDYCLIVGHIATDTETVNQYLSYGPYNEEYPYYRDNDSRPDR
;
A
#
# COMPACT_ATOMS: atom_id res chain seq x y z
N MET A 1 56.08 -17.24 -15.43
CA MET A 1 54.91 -18.09 -15.10
C MET A 1 55.23 -18.81 -13.79
N LYS A 2 54.54 -18.75 -12.66
CA LYS A 2 53.28 -18.15 -12.18
C LYS A 2 53.55 -17.65 -10.75
N ARG A 3 53.01 -16.48 -10.39
CA ARG A 3 53.01 -15.94 -9.02
C ARG A 3 51.94 -16.69 -8.20
N ILE A 4 52.27 -17.20 -7.02
CA ILE A 4 51.28 -17.59 -6.02
C ILE A 4 51.31 -16.50 -4.96
N ILE A 5 50.39 -15.54 -5.11
CA ILE A 5 50.10 -14.54 -4.09
C ILE A 5 48.97 -15.13 -3.25
N VAL A 6 49.23 -15.31 -1.96
CA VAL A 6 48.26 -15.68 -0.94
C VAL A 6 47.19 -14.60 -0.88
N MET A 7 45.99 -14.92 -1.33
CA MET A 7 44.83 -14.03 -1.26
C MET A 7 44.27 -14.12 0.16
N VAL A 8 44.71 -13.21 1.02
CA VAL A 8 44.13 -13.00 2.35
C VAL A 8 42.68 -12.57 2.15
N ALA A 9 41.77 -13.38 2.70
CA ALA A 9 40.36 -13.08 2.79
C ALA A 9 40.16 -11.78 3.59
N LEU A 10 39.92 -10.68 2.88
CA LEU A 10 39.37 -9.48 3.48
C LEU A 10 37.87 -9.72 3.64
N LEU A 11 37.47 -10.35 4.75
CA LEU A 11 36.13 -10.19 5.29
C LEU A 11 35.99 -8.71 5.63
N ALA A 12 35.48 -7.92 4.69
CA ALA A 12 34.82 -6.68 5.04
C ALA A 12 33.50 -7.08 5.69
N THR A 13 33.54 -7.36 7.00
CA THR A 13 32.35 -7.18 7.83
C THR A 13 31.99 -5.71 7.71
N ILE A 14 31.03 -5.40 6.83
CA ILE A 14 30.27 -4.16 6.95
C ILE A 14 29.57 -4.32 8.29
N VAL A 15 30.17 -3.75 9.32
CA VAL A 15 29.49 -3.46 10.56
C VAL A 15 28.43 -2.45 10.14
N LEU A 16 27.20 -2.93 9.88
CA LEU A 16 26.03 -2.09 9.93
C LEU A 16 26.15 -1.30 11.23
N PRO A 17 25.95 0.03 11.25
CA PRO A 17 25.93 0.75 12.50
C PRO A 17 24.83 0.16 13.39
N SER A 18 25.22 -0.76 14.27
CA SER A 18 24.47 -1.11 15.46
C SER A 18 24.71 0.06 16.42
N CYS A 19 23.68 0.90 16.55
CA CYS A 19 23.43 1.88 17.61
C CYS A 19 22.75 3.10 17.00
N ASP A 20 21.50 2.93 16.56
CA ASP A 20 20.53 3.96 16.91
C ASP A 20 19.73 3.34 18.05
N ASN A 21 19.85 3.95 19.22
CA ASN A 21 18.98 3.67 20.35
C ASN A 21 17.53 3.65 19.85
N GLU A 22 16.74 2.67 20.30
CA GLU A 22 15.28 2.75 20.35
C GLU A 22 14.84 3.85 21.35
N SER A 23 15.44 5.04 21.27
CA SER A 23 14.90 6.23 21.87
C SER A 23 13.72 6.64 20.99
N GLU A 24 12.52 6.40 21.51
CA GLU A 24 11.25 7.07 21.18
C GLU A 24 11.45 8.21 20.17
N ARG A 25 11.45 7.86 18.89
CA ARG A 25 11.68 8.83 17.83
C ARG A 25 10.48 9.75 17.86
N THR A 26 10.67 11.04 18.14
CA THR A 26 9.56 12.00 18.09
C THR A 26 8.87 11.89 16.73
N PRO A 27 7.54 11.66 16.70
CA PRO A 27 6.78 11.67 15.46
C PRO A 27 7.04 12.93 14.66
N ARG A 28 7.30 12.78 13.37
CA ARG A 28 7.42 13.91 12.44
C ARG A 28 6.06 14.38 11.93
N THR A 29 5.05 13.51 11.99
CA THR A 29 3.71 13.75 11.47
C THR A 29 2.63 13.25 12.44
N GLU A 30 1.39 13.68 12.20
CA GLU A 30 0.22 13.19 12.95
C GLU A 30 0.00 11.69 12.72
N LEU A 31 0.25 11.19 11.50
CA LEU A 31 0.16 9.76 11.20
C LEU A 31 1.24 8.95 11.92
N GLU A 32 2.50 9.41 11.96
CA GLU A 32 3.54 8.75 12.76
C GLU A 32 3.15 8.70 14.24
N ALA A 33 2.54 9.76 14.77
CA ALA A 33 2.07 9.80 16.16
C ALA A 33 0.91 8.81 16.40
N LEU A 34 -0.03 8.72 15.46
CA LEU A 34 -1.11 7.73 15.49
C LEU A 34 -0.56 6.30 15.48
N ILE A 35 0.37 6.01 14.57
CA ILE A 35 1.01 4.69 14.45
C ILE A 35 1.73 4.33 15.75
N GLN A 36 2.52 5.26 16.31
CA GLN A 36 3.19 5.02 17.60
C GLN A 36 2.20 4.74 18.72
N ASN A 37 1.09 5.48 18.79
CA ASN A 37 0.06 5.26 19.80
C ASN A 37 -0.63 3.89 19.63
N LEU A 38 -0.96 3.50 18.39
CA LEU A 38 -1.56 2.19 18.09
C LEU A 38 -0.62 1.03 18.43
N MET A 39 0.68 1.21 18.19
CA MET A 39 1.71 0.19 18.41
C MET A 39 2.34 0.22 19.80
N ARG A 40 1.95 1.15 20.69
CA ARG A 40 2.62 1.37 21.99
C ARG A 40 2.74 0.11 22.85
N ASP A 41 1.68 -0.70 22.87
CA ASP A 41 1.59 -1.92 23.68
C ASP A 41 1.66 -3.18 22.79
N TYR A 42 2.14 -3.04 21.56
CA TYR A 42 2.29 -4.13 20.59
C TYR A 42 3.62 -4.83 20.79
N ASP A 43 3.59 -6.16 20.89
CA ASP A 43 4.77 -7.00 21.16
C ASP A 43 5.64 -7.26 19.92
N GLY A 44 5.27 -6.68 18.77
CA GLY A 44 5.97 -6.84 17.50
C GLY A 44 5.56 -8.10 16.72
N GLN A 45 4.72 -8.98 17.27
CA GLN A 45 4.30 -10.20 16.58
C GLN A 45 3.06 -9.95 15.72
N VAL A 46 3.26 -10.02 14.41
CA VAL A 46 2.18 -9.86 13.41
C VAL A 46 1.46 -11.19 13.18
N ASP A 47 0.14 -11.20 13.40
CA ASP A 47 -0.72 -12.32 13.03
C ASP A 47 -1.20 -12.16 11.58
N MET A 48 -0.37 -12.64 10.64
CA MET A 48 -0.68 -12.60 9.21
C MET A 48 -1.87 -13.50 8.85
N GLU A 49 -2.12 -14.58 9.60
CA GLU A 49 -3.23 -15.51 9.31
C GLU A 49 -4.57 -14.88 9.68
N ALA A 50 -4.68 -14.27 10.86
CA ALA A 50 -5.87 -13.53 11.27
C ALA A 50 -6.13 -12.37 10.30
N PHE A 51 -5.07 -11.64 9.93
CA PHE A 51 -5.18 -10.59 8.93
C PHE A 51 -5.74 -11.09 7.60
N LEU A 52 -5.14 -12.15 7.02
CA LEU A 52 -5.59 -12.72 5.74
C LEU A 52 -7.03 -13.24 5.82
N THR A 53 -7.42 -13.80 6.95
CA THR A 53 -8.78 -14.30 7.18
C THR A 53 -9.82 -13.20 7.07
N ASP A 54 -9.58 -12.06 7.71
CA ASP A 54 -10.49 -10.92 7.63
C ASP A 54 -10.38 -10.21 6.29
N ALA A 55 -9.16 -10.04 5.80
CA ALA A 55 -8.88 -9.42 4.52
C ALA A 55 -9.61 -10.07 3.34
N GLN A 56 -9.76 -11.39 3.39
CA GLN A 56 -10.44 -12.17 2.34
C GLN A 56 -11.96 -12.19 2.46
N LYS A 57 -12.51 -11.72 3.59
CA LYS A 57 -13.96 -11.71 3.88
C LYS A 57 -14.54 -10.31 3.91
N GLY A 58 -13.71 -9.31 4.17
CA GLY A 58 -14.10 -7.94 4.40
C GLY A 58 -13.71 -6.97 3.30
N VAL A 59 -14.18 -5.74 3.48
CA VAL A 59 -13.82 -4.59 2.66
C VAL A 59 -12.73 -3.81 3.38
N TRP A 60 -11.62 -3.60 2.70
CA TRP A 60 -10.49 -2.83 3.19
C TRP A 60 -10.72 -1.36 2.92
N PHE A 61 -10.54 -0.55 3.95
CA PHE A 61 -10.60 0.91 3.86
C PHE A 61 -9.28 1.48 4.32
N ILE A 62 -8.75 2.42 3.54
CA ILE A 62 -7.60 3.22 3.96
C ILE A 62 -8.13 4.41 4.74
N SER A 63 -7.76 4.50 6.01
CA SER A 63 -8.17 5.58 6.91
C SER A 63 -7.24 6.78 6.79
N ASP A 64 -5.94 6.54 6.68
CA ASP A 64 -4.91 7.58 6.54
C ASP A 64 -3.64 7.00 5.90
N TYR A 65 -2.85 7.85 5.25
CA TYR A 65 -1.60 7.47 4.59
C TYR A 65 -0.68 8.65 4.32
N GLU A 66 0.63 8.38 4.31
CA GLU A 66 1.66 9.35 3.97
C GLU A 66 2.71 8.72 3.05
N PHE A 67 3.20 9.51 2.11
CA PHE A 67 4.32 9.17 1.24
C PHE A 67 5.60 9.83 1.74
N TYR A 68 6.66 9.02 1.86
CA TYR A 68 8.00 9.49 2.12
C TYR A 68 8.78 9.46 0.81
N LEU A 69 9.18 10.64 0.37
CA LEU A 69 9.88 10.82 -0.89
C LEU A 69 11.39 10.64 -0.71
N ALA A 70 12.07 10.19 -1.75
CA ALA A 70 13.52 9.98 -1.74
C ALA A 70 14.33 11.28 -1.49
N ASN A 71 13.73 12.45 -1.71
CA ASN A 71 14.33 13.76 -1.40
C ASN A 71 14.14 14.17 0.07
N GLY A 72 13.48 13.35 0.90
CA GLY A 72 13.23 13.60 2.32
C GLY A 72 11.91 14.33 2.62
N GLU A 73 11.14 14.73 1.60
CA GLU A 73 9.81 15.32 1.78
C GLU A 73 8.79 14.25 2.23
N ILE A 74 7.82 14.69 3.02
CA ILE A 74 6.65 13.88 3.40
C ILE A 74 5.44 14.52 2.74
N LYS A 75 4.68 13.73 1.99
CA LYS A 75 3.43 14.16 1.37
C LYS A 75 2.27 13.37 1.94
N GLY A 76 1.29 14.08 2.45
CA GLY A 76 0.03 13.49 2.88
C GLY A 76 -0.84 13.08 1.69
N PRO A 77 -2.15 12.89 1.91
CA PRO A 77 -3.06 12.41 0.90
C PRO A 77 -3.11 13.29 -0.36
N LEU A 78 -2.31 12.95 -1.37
CA LEU A 78 -2.42 13.57 -2.69
C LEU A 78 -3.68 13.02 -3.37
N ASP A 79 -4.56 13.91 -3.79
CA ASP A 79 -5.62 13.64 -4.78
C ASP A 79 -5.00 12.91 -5.98
N GLY A 80 -5.19 11.59 -6.05
CA GLY A 80 -4.85 10.81 -7.24
C GLY A 80 -4.12 9.48 -7.05
N ALA A 81 -3.78 9.01 -5.84
CA ALA A 81 -3.20 7.66 -5.72
C ALA A 81 -4.27 6.55 -5.88
N SER A 82 -4.08 5.67 -6.88
CA SER A 82 -5.07 4.70 -7.39
C SER A 82 -5.43 3.55 -6.45
N LEU A 83 -4.79 3.38 -5.29
CA LEU A 83 -4.99 2.24 -4.37
C LEU A 83 -5.56 2.63 -2.99
N LEU A 84 -6.07 3.84 -2.87
CA LEU A 84 -6.79 4.33 -1.67
C LEU A 84 -8.28 4.05 -1.71
N SER A 85 -8.73 3.58 -2.87
CA SER A 85 -10.07 3.05 -3.03
C SER A 85 -10.28 1.85 -2.12
N PRO A 86 -11.50 1.62 -1.62
CA PRO A 86 -11.80 0.41 -0.90
C PRO A 86 -11.43 -0.82 -1.72
N MET A 87 -11.00 -1.89 -1.07
CA MET A 87 -10.58 -3.12 -1.74
C MET A 87 -11.19 -4.38 -1.13
N MET A 88 -11.33 -5.43 -1.93
CA MET A 88 -11.61 -6.77 -1.47
C MET A 88 -10.62 -7.74 -2.11
N LEU A 89 -9.98 -8.57 -1.28
CA LEU A 89 -9.04 -9.59 -1.71
C LEU A 89 -9.77 -10.94 -1.79
N PHE A 90 -9.77 -11.59 -2.94
CA PHE A 90 -10.44 -12.88 -3.11
C PHE A 90 -9.43 -14.05 -3.03
N PRO A 91 -9.83 -15.23 -2.54
CA PRO A 91 -8.94 -16.39 -2.42
C PRO A 91 -8.32 -16.89 -3.74
N ASP A 92 -8.91 -16.53 -4.88
CA ASP A 92 -8.39 -16.86 -6.21
C ASP A 92 -7.27 -15.93 -6.69
N GLY A 93 -6.86 -14.96 -5.85
CA GLY A 93 -5.85 -13.95 -6.17
C GLY A 93 -6.42 -12.71 -6.88
N THR A 94 -7.74 -12.61 -7.07
CA THR A 94 -8.37 -11.38 -7.58
C THR A 94 -8.39 -10.31 -6.51
N CYS A 95 -8.01 -9.08 -6.86
CA CYS A 95 -8.24 -7.90 -6.02
C CYS A 95 -9.28 -7.03 -6.73
N ARG A 96 -10.41 -6.79 -6.07
CA ARG A 96 -11.37 -5.77 -6.53
C ARG A 96 -11.08 -4.48 -5.80
N TYR A 97 -10.82 -3.41 -6.54
CA TYR A 97 -10.81 -2.07 -5.98
C TYR A 97 -12.06 -1.31 -6.46
N PHE A 98 -12.63 -0.49 -5.59
CA PHE A 98 -13.94 0.13 -5.78
C PHE A 98 -13.82 1.63 -6.04
N ILE A 99 -14.33 2.06 -7.18
CA ILE A 99 -14.15 3.42 -7.68
C ILE A 99 -15.50 4.12 -7.74
N CYS A 100 -15.55 5.35 -7.22
CA CYS A 100 -16.65 6.25 -7.48
C CYS A 100 -16.43 6.94 -8.83
N VAL A 101 -17.22 6.58 -9.85
CA VAL A 101 -17.19 7.27 -11.13
C VAL A 101 -18.28 8.32 -11.10
N MET A 102 -17.95 9.61 -10.95
CA MET A 102 -18.98 10.67 -10.91
C MET A 102 -19.47 11.01 -12.33
N PRO A 103 -20.79 11.17 -12.59
CA PRO A 103 -21.93 11.17 -11.65
C PRO A 103 -22.60 9.80 -11.43
N ALA A 104 -21.92 8.72 -11.80
CA ALA A 104 -22.38 7.33 -11.85
C ALA A 104 -22.25 6.59 -10.48
N PRO A 105 -22.65 5.29 -10.39
CA PRO A 105 -22.58 4.54 -9.14
C PRO A 105 -21.14 4.13 -8.80
N MET A 106 -20.95 3.67 -7.56
CA MET A 106 -19.76 2.91 -7.20
C MET A 106 -19.68 1.64 -8.06
N VAL A 107 -18.52 1.39 -8.65
CA VAL A 107 -18.23 0.20 -9.47
C VAL A 107 -16.92 -0.43 -8.99
N TYR A 108 -16.67 -1.68 -9.37
CA TYR A 108 -15.39 -2.33 -9.09
C TYR A 108 -14.58 -2.57 -10.37
N SER A 109 -13.27 -2.60 -10.26
CA SER A 109 -12.42 -3.19 -11.29
C SER A 109 -11.65 -4.38 -10.72
N ASP A 110 -11.56 -5.44 -11.51
CA ASP A 110 -10.86 -6.70 -11.20
C ASP A 110 -9.56 -6.85 -12.03
N SER A 111 -9.04 -5.75 -12.58
CA SER A 111 -7.76 -5.70 -13.27
C SER A 111 -6.55 -5.96 -12.36
N TRP A 112 -6.76 -5.94 -11.04
CA TRP A 112 -5.71 -6.16 -10.05
C TRP A 112 -5.69 -7.60 -9.53
N ARG A 113 -4.48 -8.03 -9.20
CA ARG A 113 -4.19 -9.32 -8.58
C ARG A 113 -3.42 -9.11 -7.30
N TRP A 114 -3.50 -10.09 -6.43
CA TRP A 114 -2.75 -10.11 -5.18
C TRP A 114 -2.24 -11.50 -4.83
N ASN A 115 -1.18 -11.55 -4.03
CA ASN A 115 -0.67 -12.77 -3.41
C ASN A 115 0.07 -12.46 -2.11
N VAL A 116 0.24 -13.46 -1.24
CA VAL A 116 1.22 -13.39 -0.16
C VAL A 116 2.63 -13.46 -0.78
N SER A 117 3.54 -12.60 -0.35
CA SER A 117 4.91 -12.62 -0.84
C SER A 117 5.63 -13.87 -0.37
N THR A 118 6.40 -14.49 -1.26
CA THR A 118 7.30 -15.60 -0.92
C THR A 118 8.72 -15.12 -0.59
N ARG A 119 8.97 -13.81 -0.69
CA ARG A 119 10.30 -13.20 -0.57
C ARG A 119 10.40 -12.24 0.62
N HIS A 120 9.26 -11.73 1.08
CA HIS A 120 9.17 -10.74 2.14
C HIS A 120 8.21 -11.24 3.21
N GLU A 121 8.66 -11.28 4.46
CA GLU A 121 7.85 -11.70 5.60
C GLU A 121 6.69 -10.72 5.81
N ASN A 122 5.54 -11.22 6.27
CA ASN A 122 4.35 -10.41 6.58
C ASN A 122 3.92 -9.46 5.45
N THR A 123 4.20 -9.83 4.19
CA THR A 123 4.01 -8.94 3.05
C THR A 123 3.02 -9.53 2.06
N ILE A 124 2.11 -8.70 1.57
CA ILE A 124 1.33 -9.00 0.35
C ILE A 124 1.85 -8.20 -0.83
N GLU A 125 1.66 -8.76 -2.01
CA GLU A 125 1.98 -8.15 -3.29
C GLU A 125 0.68 -7.82 -4.00
N ILE A 126 0.53 -6.60 -4.51
CA ILE A 126 -0.63 -6.16 -5.30
C ILE A 126 -0.14 -5.57 -6.62
N PHE A 127 -0.68 -6.03 -7.74
CA PHE A 127 -0.26 -5.56 -9.07
C PHE A 127 -1.42 -5.53 -10.06
N ASN A 128 -1.35 -4.59 -11.01
CA ASN A 128 -2.29 -4.53 -12.13
C ASN A 128 -1.88 -5.58 -13.17
N SER A 129 -2.73 -6.57 -13.39
CA SER A 129 -2.50 -7.69 -14.31
C SER A 129 -2.67 -7.34 -15.79
N GLU A 130 -3.27 -6.18 -16.11
CA GLU A 130 -3.40 -5.67 -17.47
C GLU A 130 -2.18 -4.87 -17.92
N SER A 131 -1.27 -4.54 -16.99
CA SER A 131 -0.01 -3.88 -17.32
C SER A 131 0.92 -4.83 -18.08
N GLU A 132 1.53 -4.34 -19.17
CA GLU A 132 2.55 -5.09 -19.93
C GLU A 132 3.75 -5.46 -19.05
N ASN A 133 4.11 -4.60 -18.10
CA ASN A 133 5.21 -4.80 -17.17
C ASN A 133 4.72 -4.55 -15.73
N PRO A 134 4.00 -5.51 -15.13
CA PRO A 134 3.42 -5.32 -13.82
C PRO A 134 4.52 -5.19 -12.77
N ILE A 135 4.58 -4.03 -12.12
CA ILE A 135 5.46 -3.80 -10.97
C ILE A 135 4.61 -3.97 -9.72
N PRO A 136 4.84 -5.02 -8.91
CA PRO A 136 4.07 -5.23 -7.71
C PRO A 136 4.37 -4.16 -6.68
N SER A 137 3.29 -3.79 -6.01
CA SER A 137 3.31 -3.05 -4.78
C SER A 137 3.49 -4.03 -3.62
N LEU A 138 4.49 -3.79 -2.79
CA LEU A 138 4.74 -4.56 -1.58
C LEU A 138 4.07 -3.84 -0.41
N LEU A 139 3.25 -4.56 0.34
CA LEU A 139 2.57 -4.07 1.54
C LEU A 139 2.97 -4.95 2.71
N GLU A 140 3.94 -4.48 3.48
CA GLU A 140 4.43 -5.14 4.69
C GLU A 140 3.50 -4.77 5.85
N LEU A 141 2.88 -5.78 6.46
CA LEU A 141 2.00 -5.64 7.61
C LEU A 141 2.86 -5.48 8.88
N TRP A 142 2.66 -4.35 9.56
CA TRP A 142 3.37 -4.01 10.80
C TRP A 142 2.51 -4.22 12.03
N TYR A 143 1.20 -4.09 11.89
CA TYR A 143 0.24 -4.24 12.98
C TYR A 143 -1.08 -4.72 12.40
N TYR A 144 -1.72 -5.65 13.11
CA TYR A 144 -3.10 -6.00 12.87
C TYR A 144 -3.79 -6.40 14.18
N LYS A 145 -4.94 -5.79 14.46
CA LYS A 145 -5.77 -6.12 15.63
C LYS A 145 -7.17 -5.56 15.44
N ASP A 146 -8.18 -6.37 15.75
CA ASP A 146 -9.60 -5.98 15.75
C ASP A 146 -10.02 -5.28 14.44
N GLY A 147 -9.55 -5.80 13.30
CA GLY A 147 -9.82 -5.26 11.98
C GLY A 147 -8.96 -4.06 11.58
N VAL A 148 -8.25 -3.40 12.50
CA VAL A 148 -7.33 -2.29 12.19
C VAL A 148 -5.99 -2.83 11.76
N PHE A 149 -5.42 -2.27 10.68
CA PHE A 149 -4.09 -2.63 10.21
C PHE A 149 -3.20 -1.41 9.99
N ILE A 150 -1.88 -1.62 10.13
CA ILE A 150 -0.84 -0.67 9.74
C ILE A 150 0.09 -1.37 8.76
N MET A 151 0.38 -0.72 7.65
CA MET A 151 1.28 -1.23 6.64
C MET A 151 2.33 -0.22 6.25
N LYS A 152 3.51 -0.73 5.91
CA LYS A 152 4.50 -0.01 5.14
C LYS A 152 4.47 -0.48 3.69
N GLY A 153 4.17 0.45 2.79
CA GLY A 153 4.07 0.18 1.37
C GLY A 153 5.32 0.59 0.58
N LYS A 154 5.62 -0.14 -0.49
CA LYS A 154 6.66 0.20 -1.47
C LYS A 154 6.21 -0.22 -2.88
N GLY A 155 6.65 0.49 -3.91
CA GLY A 155 6.34 0.14 -5.31
C GLY A 155 5.16 0.93 -5.89
N ALA A 156 4.38 0.34 -6.79
CA ALA A 156 3.47 1.06 -7.68
C ALA A 156 2.25 1.75 -7.01
N ILE A 157 1.94 1.49 -5.73
CA ILE A 157 0.94 2.26 -4.93
C ILE A 157 1.22 3.76 -4.98
N THR A 158 2.47 4.11 -5.23
CA THR A 158 2.99 5.46 -5.07
C THR A 158 3.00 6.28 -6.36
N SER A 159 2.54 5.74 -7.51
CA SER A 159 2.79 6.35 -8.81
C SER A 159 1.58 7.07 -9.41
N TYR A 160 1.19 8.21 -8.85
CA TYR A 160 0.37 9.22 -9.55
C TYR A 160 0.75 10.67 -9.21
N THR A 161 1.95 10.92 -8.68
CA THR A 161 2.50 12.28 -8.57
C THR A 161 3.00 12.71 -9.96
N SER A 162 2.07 13.07 -10.84
CA SER A 162 2.34 13.37 -12.25
C SER A 162 3.21 14.61 -12.52
N ASN A 163 3.75 15.28 -11.49
CA ASN A 163 4.62 16.45 -11.64
C ASN A 163 5.79 16.50 -10.65
N ASP A 164 6.04 15.47 -9.84
CA ASP A 164 7.18 15.48 -8.90
C ASP A 164 8.40 14.76 -9.48
N THR A 165 9.55 15.43 -9.41
CA THR A 165 10.85 14.87 -9.80
C THR A 165 11.40 13.86 -8.79
N ALA A 166 10.80 13.76 -7.60
CA ALA A 166 11.23 12.86 -6.54
C ALA A 166 10.41 11.55 -6.56
N SER A 167 11.09 10.41 -6.67
CA SER A 167 10.48 9.10 -6.52
C SER A 167 10.03 8.88 -5.07
N VAL A 168 8.88 8.25 -4.88
CA VAL A 168 8.47 7.77 -3.56
C VAL A 168 9.39 6.65 -3.10
N ASP A 169 9.89 6.73 -1.86
CA ASP A 169 10.72 5.70 -1.23
C ASP A 169 9.82 4.63 -0.56
N TYR A 170 8.90 5.07 0.30
CA TYR A 170 7.88 4.22 0.92
C TYR A 170 6.63 5.03 1.28
N CYS A 171 5.54 4.34 1.63
CA CYS A 171 4.40 4.93 2.31
C CYS A 171 4.09 4.24 3.64
N LEU A 172 3.42 4.97 4.52
CA LEU A 172 2.77 4.43 5.69
C LEU A 172 1.26 4.47 5.45
N ILE A 173 0.58 3.41 5.86
CA ILE A 173 -0.86 3.22 5.65
C ILE A 173 -1.46 2.77 6.96
N VAL A 174 -2.53 3.44 7.39
CA VAL A 174 -3.42 2.98 8.44
C VAL A 174 -4.77 2.70 7.82
N GLY A 175 -5.33 1.54 8.08
CA GLY A 175 -6.63 1.16 7.54
C GLY A 175 -7.40 0.24 8.46
N HIS A 176 -8.60 -0.12 8.00
CA HIS A 176 -9.45 -1.07 8.70
C HIS A 176 -10.15 -2.00 7.70
N ILE A 177 -10.48 -3.21 8.16
CA ILE A 177 -11.24 -4.20 7.41
C ILE A 177 -12.65 -4.29 8.02
N ALA A 178 -13.65 -3.91 7.24
CA ALA A 178 -15.06 -4.08 7.61
C ALA A 178 -15.52 -5.48 7.22
N THR A 179 -15.89 -6.29 8.22
CA THR A 179 -16.37 -7.67 8.04
C THR A 179 -17.87 -7.81 8.32
N ASP A 180 -18.56 -6.71 8.63
CA ASP A 180 -19.99 -6.72 8.86
C ASP A 180 -20.74 -7.05 7.56
N THR A 181 -21.83 -7.81 7.72
CA THR A 181 -22.57 -8.36 6.57
C THR A 181 -23.20 -7.29 5.69
N GLU A 182 -23.58 -6.13 6.26
CA GLU A 182 -24.21 -5.06 5.51
C GLU A 182 -23.20 -4.41 4.54
N THR A 183 -22.04 -3.99 5.06
CA THR A 183 -20.96 -3.41 4.26
C THR A 183 -20.47 -4.39 3.20
N VAL A 184 -20.19 -5.64 3.56
CA VAL A 184 -19.69 -6.64 2.62
C VAL A 184 -20.70 -6.89 1.48
N ASN A 185 -21.98 -7.05 1.81
CA ASN A 185 -23.02 -7.25 0.79
C ASN A 185 -23.21 -6.04 -0.11
N GLN A 186 -23.11 -4.82 0.44
CA GLN A 186 -23.17 -3.59 -0.35
C GLN A 186 -22.05 -3.57 -1.39
N TYR A 187 -20.81 -3.85 -0.99
CA TYR A 187 -19.67 -3.83 -1.91
C TYR A 187 -19.73 -4.96 -2.95
N LEU A 188 -20.16 -6.15 -2.55
CA LEU A 188 -20.38 -7.27 -3.49
C LEU A 188 -21.53 -7.00 -4.48
N SER A 189 -22.45 -6.09 -4.17
CA SER A 189 -23.56 -5.73 -5.06
C SER A 189 -23.17 -4.80 -6.20
N TYR A 190 -22.02 -4.12 -6.10
CA TYR A 190 -21.56 -3.22 -7.15
C TYR A 190 -21.21 -3.97 -8.44
N GLY A 191 -21.49 -3.33 -9.57
CA GLY A 191 -21.17 -3.86 -10.89
C GLY A 191 -19.72 -3.61 -11.29
N PRO A 192 -19.20 -4.33 -12.30
CA PRO A 192 -17.88 -4.06 -12.85
C PRO A 192 -17.86 -2.69 -13.54
N TYR A 193 -16.67 -2.08 -13.55
CA TYR A 193 -16.36 -0.90 -14.35
C TYR A 193 -16.52 -1.23 -15.84
N ASN A 194 -17.09 -0.29 -16.58
CA ASN A 194 -17.24 -0.31 -18.03
C ASN A 194 -16.74 1.05 -18.55
N GLU A 195 -15.96 1.04 -19.62
CA GLU A 195 -15.44 2.26 -20.27
C GLU A 195 -16.52 3.23 -20.75
N GLU A 196 -17.78 2.77 -20.85
CA GLU A 196 -18.95 3.62 -21.12
C GLU A 196 -19.31 4.57 -19.97
N TYR A 197 -18.82 4.32 -18.75
CA TYR A 197 -18.97 5.29 -17.66
C TYR A 197 -18.01 6.47 -17.92
N PRO A 198 -18.52 7.68 -18.16
CA PRO A 198 -17.66 8.80 -18.46
C PRO A 198 -16.80 9.11 -17.24
N TYR A 199 -15.49 8.85 -17.34
CA TYR A 199 -14.55 9.77 -16.69
C TYR A 199 -14.90 11.15 -17.24
N TYR A 200 -15.11 12.14 -16.38
CA TYR A 200 -14.96 13.52 -16.83
C TYR A 200 -13.53 13.62 -17.39
N ARG A 201 -13.38 13.47 -18.71
CA ARG A 201 -12.32 14.16 -19.42
C ARG A 201 -12.66 15.62 -19.19
N ASP A 202 -11.89 16.29 -18.33
CA ASP A 202 -11.71 17.72 -18.39
C ASP A 202 -11.15 18.06 -19.78
N ASN A 203 -12.02 18.01 -20.78
CA ASN A 203 -11.77 18.51 -22.10
C ASN A 203 -12.65 19.76 -22.24
N ASP A 204 -11.97 20.90 -22.17
CA ASP A 204 -12.21 21.99 -23.10
C ASP A 204 -13.54 22.76 -22.96
N SER A 205 -13.75 23.35 -21.78
CA SER A 205 -14.58 24.56 -21.70
C SER A 205 -13.94 25.62 -20.83
N ARG A 206 -12.77 26.12 -21.24
CA ARG A 206 -12.47 27.53 -21.02
C ARG A 206 -13.27 28.32 -22.06
N PRO A 207 -14.27 29.13 -21.68
CA PRO A 207 -14.85 30.05 -22.63
C PRO A 207 -13.76 31.07 -23.00
N ASP A 208 -13.52 31.20 -24.31
CA ASP A 208 -12.62 32.21 -24.87
C ASP A 208 -12.87 33.57 -24.21
N ARG A 209 -11.82 34.14 -23.62
CA ARG A 209 -11.73 35.55 -23.22
C ARG A 209 -10.53 36.17 -23.90
#